data_AF-A0A1V4TAI3-F1
#
_entry.id   AF-A0A1V4TAI3-F1
#
_cell.length_a   1.000
_cell.length_b   1.000
_cell.length_c   1.000
_cell.angle_alpha   90.00
_cell.angle_beta   90.00
_cell.angle_gamma   90.00
#
_symmetry.space_group_name_H-M   'P 1'
#
loop_
_entity.id
_entity.type
_entity.pdbx_description
1 polymer ?
#
loop_
_entity_poly.entity_id
_entity_poly.type
_entity_poly.pdbx_seq_one_letter_code
_entity_poly.pdbx_strand_id
1 'polypeptide(L)'
;MRWFTFGREGARLPWKEWANAVKDPEDLMAYVALGRKAYRAFVRLAGLPPQKGAEGALTAFAHILHHTLDEMDEGRWMELRFFLQESWSQEDPGLWDPPDQVLRPPSGGLAGDLLALRYMLERAVGPDLLRLSWCSLTSSGRNAPMRPMEAGGPFLPLMMLDRTMAENMPPFLDQEEREGMAFLREELRLSERIFMDELADGLSAQGHISRHGRIWIGGMMSGGGWYGSEEVARWSERGLRCCALLMAFRVMFLASVTGESGPLRVSFPPQGSD
;
A
#
# COMPACT_ATOMS: atom_id res chain seq x y z
N MET A 1 1.22 1.39 18.80
CA MET A 1 -0.04 0.68 18.45
C MET A 1 0.25 -0.82 18.54
N ARG A 2 -0.67 -1.66 19.05
CA ARG A 2 -0.46 -3.11 18.95
C ARG A 2 -0.74 -3.55 17.51
N TRP A 3 0.31 -4.00 16.82
CA TRP A 3 0.22 -4.59 15.49
C TRP A 3 -0.29 -6.04 15.55
N PHE A 4 -0.14 -6.80 14.48
CA PHE A 4 -0.57 -8.20 14.41
C PHE A 4 -0.04 -9.02 15.58
N THR A 5 -0.91 -9.84 16.17
CA THR A 5 -0.51 -10.95 17.04
C THR A 5 -0.49 -12.22 16.22
N PHE A 6 0.56 -13.03 16.38
CA PHE A 6 0.74 -14.31 15.70
C PHE A 6 0.58 -15.47 16.69
N GLY A 7 -0.03 -16.57 16.25
CA GLY A 7 -0.26 -17.72 17.12
C GLY A 7 -1.17 -18.78 16.49
N ARG A 8 -1.74 -19.66 17.32
CA ARG A 8 -2.60 -20.77 16.86
C ARG A 8 -3.82 -20.31 16.06
N GLU A 9 -4.35 -19.14 16.37
CA GLU A 9 -5.48 -18.51 15.70
C GLU A 9 -5.09 -17.78 14.40
N GLY A 10 -3.81 -17.83 14.00
CA GLY A 10 -3.28 -17.06 12.87
C GLY A 10 -2.96 -15.61 13.21
N ALA A 11 -2.53 -14.86 12.20
CA ALA A 11 -2.27 -13.44 12.26
C ALA A 11 -3.59 -12.69 12.46
N ARG A 12 -3.69 -11.90 13.53
CA ARG A 12 -4.87 -11.06 13.81
C ARG A 12 -4.50 -9.68 14.33
N LEU A 13 -5.28 -8.68 13.97
CA LEU A 13 -5.24 -7.38 14.64
C LEU A 13 -6.16 -7.40 15.86
N PRO A 14 -5.72 -6.86 17.02
CA PRO A 14 -6.52 -6.82 18.24
C PRO A 14 -7.57 -5.70 18.20
N TRP A 15 -8.27 -5.54 17.09
CA TRP A 15 -9.29 -4.52 16.87
C TRP A 15 -10.65 -5.20 16.65
N LYS A 16 -11.71 -4.61 17.21
CA LYS A 16 -13.08 -5.11 16.99
C LYS A 16 -13.47 -5.05 15.51
N GLU A 17 -12.97 -4.03 14.78
CA GLU A 17 -13.25 -3.85 13.36
C GLU A 17 -12.64 -4.99 12.52
N TRP A 18 -11.45 -5.48 12.91
CA TRP A 18 -10.84 -6.66 12.28
C TRP A 18 -11.69 -7.90 12.52
N ALA A 19 -12.09 -8.14 13.78
CA ALA A 19 -12.89 -9.31 14.13
C ALA A 19 -14.25 -9.33 13.41
N ASN A 20 -14.87 -8.16 13.21
CA ASN A 20 -16.11 -8.04 12.46
C ASN A 20 -15.90 -8.34 10.96
N ALA A 21 -14.89 -7.75 10.33
CA ALA A 21 -14.62 -7.94 8.90
C ALA A 21 -14.23 -9.39 8.56
N VAL A 22 -13.46 -10.06 9.42
CA VAL A 22 -13.08 -11.48 9.22
C VAL A 22 -14.26 -12.43 9.45
N LYS A 23 -15.21 -12.08 10.31
CA LYS A 23 -16.36 -12.93 10.64
C LYS A 23 -17.34 -13.03 9.47
N ASP A 24 -17.53 -11.94 8.74
CA ASP A 24 -18.43 -11.85 7.59
C ASP A 24 -17.71 -11.08 6.47
N PRO A 25 -17.03 -11.80 5.57
CA PRO A 25 -16.26 -11.16 4.50
C PRO A 25 -17.12 -10.43 3.47
N GLU A 26 -18.40 -10.79 3.37
CA GLU A 26 -19.37 -10.14 2.49
C GLU A 26 -19.90 -8.81 3.08
N ASP A 27 -19.75 -8.57 4.39
CA ASP A 27 -20.14 -7.32 5.04
C ASP A 27 -19.18 -6.17 4.65
N LEU A 28 -19.49 -5.54 3.51
CA LEU A 28 -18.81 -4.36 3.01
C LEU A 28 -18.62 -3.27 4.08
N MET A 29 -19.62 -3.03 4.93
CA MET A 29 -19.56 -1.96 5.93
C MET A 29 -18.56 -2.28 7.04
N ALA A 30 -18.34 -3.57 7.34
CA ALA A 30 -17.28 -3.99 8.25
C ALA A 30 -15.89 -3.67 7.67
N TYR A 31 -15.68 -3.86 6.35
CA TYR A 31 -14.42 -3.50 5.68
C TYR A 31 -14.21 -1.99 5.63
N VAL A 32 -15.23 -1.21 5.29
CA VAL A 32 -15.15 0.26 5.33
C VAL A 32 -14.79 0.75 6.74
N ALA A 33 -15.38 0.16 7.78
CA ALA A 33 -15.06 0.50 9.17
C ALA A 33 -13.61 0.13 9.53
N LEU A 34 -13.13 -1.04 9.09
CA LEU A 34 -11.75 -1.49 9.28
C LEU A 34 -10.75 -0.56 8.57
N GLY A 35 -10.99 -0.22 7.30
CA GLY A 35 -10.18 0.71 6.53
C GLY A 35 -10.09 2.08 7.18
N ARG A 36 -11.24 2.65 7.60
CA ARG A 36 -11.28 3.93 8.33
C ARG A 36 -10.53 3.86 9.66
N LYS A 37 -10.64 2.76 10.40
CA LYS A 37 -9.91 2.54 11.66
C LYS A 37 -8.40 2.50 11.41
N ALA A 38 -7.96 1.75 10.42
CA ALA A 38 -6.56 1.60 10.04
C ALA A 38 -5.97 2.95 9.57
N TYR A 39 -6.62 3.60 8.61
CA TYR A 39 -6.20 4.89 8.07
C TYR A 39 -6.05 5.95 9.16
N ARG A 40 -7.05 6.12 10.03
CA ARG A 40 -6.99 7.09 11.14
C ARG A 40 -5.82 6.82 12.09
N ALA A 41 -5.49 5.56 12.32
CA ALA A 41 -4.35 5.22 13.15
C ALA A 41 -3.01 5.52 12.49
N PHE A 42 -2.87 5.19 11.20
CA PHE A 42 -1.66 5.39 10.42
C PHE A 42 -1.36 6.86 10.15
N VAL A 43 -2.38 7.64 9.79
CA VAL A 43 -2.27 9.10 9.63
C VAL A 43 -1.87 9.77 10.94
N ARG A 44 -2.44 9.34 12.08
CA ARG A 44 -2.02 9.84 13.40
C ARG A 44 -0.57 9.48 13.71
N LEU A 45 -0.15 8.25 13.41
CA LEU A 45 1.23 7.80 13.62
C LEU A 45 2.22 8.61 12.76
N ALA A 46 1.82 8.95 11.53
CA ALA A 46 2.58 9.81 10.64
C ALA A 46 2.62 11.29 11.06
N GLY A 47 1.88 11.68 12.11
CA GLY A 47 1.79 13.07 12.56
C GLY A 47 0.96 13.98 11.63
N LEU A 48 0.08 13.40 10.82
CA LEU A 48 -0.70 14.10 9.80
C LEU A 48 -2.18 14.21 10.18
N PRO A 49 -2.92 15.20 9.63
CA PRO A 49 -4.37 15.25 9.72
C PRO A 49 -5.04 14.34 8.67
N PRO A 50 -6.21 13.75 8.98
CA PRO A 50 -7.00 13.01 8.00
C PRO A 50 -7.54 13.94 6.91
N GLN A 51 -7.65 13.42 5.69
CA GLN A 51 -8.16 14.18 4.53
C GLN A 51 -9.49 13.62 4.04
N LYS A 52 -10.36 14.51 3.56
CA LYS A 52 -11.71 14.16 3.10
C LYS A 52 -11.69 13.16 1.94
N GLY A 53 -10.76 13.31 1.00
CA GLY A 53 -10.63 12.41 -0.17
C GLY A 53 -10.28 10.96 0.17
N ALA A 54 -9.75 10.70 1.37
CA ALA A 54 -9.43 9.34 1.80
C ALA A 54 -10.67 8.49 2.07
N GLU A 55 -11.82 9.08 2.40
CA GLU A 55 -13.04 8.31 2.68
C GLU A 55 -13.54 7.59 1.43
N GLY A 56 -13.61 8.28 0.29
CA GLY A 56 -13.98 7.67 -1.00
C GLY A 56 -13.00 6.57 -1.42
N ALA A 57 -11.70 6.76 -1.18
CA ALA A 57 -10.69 5.75 -1.51
C ALA A 57 -10.86 4.48 -0.66
N LEU A 58 -11.13 4.63 0.64
CA LEU A 58 -11.37 3.49 1.53
C LEU A 58 -12.66 2.74 1.19
N THR A 59 -13.70 3.44 0.74
CA THR A 59 -14.92 2.80 0.23
C THR A 59 -14.62 2.02 -1.05
N ALA A 60 -13.93 2.64 -2.01
CA ALA A 60 -13.51 2.01 -3.26
C ALA A 60 -12.71 0.72 -3.01
N PHE A 61 -11.78 0.76 -2.06
CA PHE A 61 -11.00 -0.40 -1.64
C PHE A 61 -11.87 -1.55 -1.13
N ALA A 62 -12.88 -1.23 -0.30
CA ALA A 62 -13.79 -2.23 0.23
C ALA A 62 -14.64 -2.87 -0.87
N HIS A 63 -15.19 -2.08 -1.81
CA HIS A 63 -15.92 -2.63 -2.96
C HIS A 63 -15.03 -3.44 -3.90
N ILE A 64 -13.80 -2.99 -4.17
CA ILE A 64 -12.82 -3.74 -4.96
C ILE A 64 -12.56 -5.11 -4.33
N LEU A 65 -12.33 -5.16 -3.02
CA LEU A 65 -12.11 -6.42 -2.31
C LEU A 65 -13.35 -7.29 -2.32
N HIS A 66 -14.53 -6.73 -2.05
CA HIS A 66 -15.81 -7.45 -2.07
C HIS A 66 -16.03 -8.16 -3.42
N HIS A 67 -15.92 -7.44 -4.53
CA HIS A 67 -16.05 -8.04 -5.86
C HIS A 67 -14.88 -8.96 -6.25
N THR A 68 -13.70 -8.80 -5.63
CA THR A 68 -12.62 -9.79 -5.78
C THR A 68 -13.01 -11.13 -5.16
N LEU A 69 -13.82 -11.13 -4.09
CA LEU A 69 -14.36 -12.35 -3.48
C LEU A 69 -15.23 -13.13 -4.46
N ASP A 70 -16.15 -12.43 -5.13
CA ASP A 70 -17.08 -13.03 -6.10
C ASP A 70 -16.37 -13.71 -7.28
N GLU A 71 -15.21 -13.18 -7.68
CA GLU A 71 -14.48 -13.60 -8.89
C GLU A 71 -13.41 -14.69 -8.62
N MET A 72 -13.12 -14.99 -7.35
CA MET A 72 -12.09 -15.95 -6.97
C MET A 72 -12.69 -17.29 -6.53
N ASP A 73 -12.25 -18.37 -7.16
CA ASP A 73 -12.55 -19.72 -6.70
C ASP A 73 -11.70 -20.14 -5.47
N GLU A 74 -12.11 -21.22 -4.82
CA GLU A 74 -11.43 -21.79 -3.64
C GLU A 74 -9.94 -22.09 -3.90
N GLY A 75 -9.61 -22.57 -5.11
CA GLY A 75 -8.23 -22.88 -5.48
C GLY A 75 -7.34 -21.63 -5.50
N ARG A 76 -7.84 -20.54 -6.08
CA ARG A 76 -7.12 -19.25 -6.12
C ARG A 76 -6.98 -18.64 -4.72
N TRP A 77 -8.00 -18.79 -3.87
CA TRP A 77 -7.92 -18.37 -2.46
C TRP A 77 -6.84 -19.13 -1.69
N MET A 78 -6.76 -20.44 -1.88
CA MET A 78 -5.74 -21.28 -1.25
C MET A 78 -4.32 -20.97 -1.74
N GLU A 79 -4.16 -20.72 -3.04
CA GLU A 79 -2.87 -20.30 -3.61
C GLU A 79 -2.45 -18.92 -3.06
N LEU A 80 -3.37 -17.95 -2.94
CA LEU A 80 -3.08 -16.64 -2.37
C LEU A 80 -2.68 -16.75 -0.90
N ARG A 81 -3.42 -17.55 -0.13
CA ARG A 81 -3.12 -17.84 1.27
C ARG A 81 -1.71 -18.42 1.43
N PHE A 82 -1.33 -19.37 0.57
CA PHE A 82 0.02 -19.94 0.57
C PHE A 82 1.09 -18.88 0.34
N PHE A 83 0.93 -18.01 -0.66
CA PHE A 83 1.89 -16.93 -0.93
C PHE A 83 2.10 -16.01 0.27
N LEU A 84 1.02 -15.61 0.95
CA LEU A 84 1.10 -14.71 2.11
C LEU A 84 1.68 -15.38 3.37
N GLN A 85 1.60 -16.71 3.47
CA GLN A 85 2.11 -17.47 4.62
C GLN A 85 3.57 -17.88 4.47
N GLU A 86 3.96 -18.34 3.28
CA GLU A 86 5.21 -19.05 3.06
C GLU A 86 6.19 -18.28 2.16
N SER A 87 5.69 -17.54 1.18
CA SER A 87 6.55 -16.83 0.22
C SER A 87 6.83 -15.38 0.61
N TRP A 88 6.07 -14.82 1.57
CA TRP A 88 6.18 -13.40 1.94
C TRP A 88 7.60 -12.97 2.28
N SER A 89 8.41 -13.79 2.96
CA SER A 89 9.76 -13.38 3.37
C SER A 89 10.71 -13.14 2.19
N GLN A 90 10.42 -13.73 1.03
CA GLN A 90 11.19 -13.56 -0.19
C GLN A 90 10.53 -12.52 -1.10
N GLU A 91 9.20 -12.54 -1.19
CA GLU A 91 8.42 -11.79 -2.20
C GLU A 91 7.89 -10.43 -1.69
N ASP A 92 7.54 -10.33 -0.41
CA ASP A 92 7.18 -9.05 0.24
C ASP A 92 7.63 -9.05 1.71
N PRO A 93 8.93 -8.82 1.97
CA PRO A 93 9.46 -8.82 3.32
C PRO A 93 8.86 -7.71 4.20
N GLY A 94 8.18 -6.72 3.61
CA GLY A 94 7.50 -5.64 4.31
C GLY A 94 6.07 -5.95 4.73
N LEU A 95 5.48 -7.08 4.29
CA LEU A 95 4.06 -7.38 4.48
C LEU A 95 3.62 -7.27 5.94
N TRP A 96 4.40 -7.87 6.84
CA TRP A 96 4.10 -7.96 8.27
C TRP A 96 4.81 -6.89 9.12
N ASP A 97 5.58 -5.99 8.51
CA ASP A 97 6.28 -4.91 9.22
C ASP A 97 5.26 -4.03 9.97
N PRO A 98 5.51 -3.70 11.24
CA PRO A 98 4.59 -2.86 11.99
C PRO A 98 4.62 -1.41 11.48
N PRO A 99 3.50 -0.67 11.60
CA PRO A 99 3.36 0.67 11.02
C PRO A 99 4.41 1.69 11.51
N ASP A 100 4.93 1.53 12.71
CA ASP A 100 5.98 2.40 13.28
C ASP A 100 7.37 2.15 12.70
N GLN A 101 7.57 1.01 12.03
CA GLN A 101 8.79 0.74 11.26
C GLN A 101 8.68 1.22 9.82
N VAL A 102 7.46 1.21 9.26
CA VAL A 102 7.15 1.61 7.88
C VAL A 102 6.96 3.13 7.75
N LEU A 103 6.04 3.71 8.53
CA LEU A 103 5.74 5.14 8.52
C LEU A 103 6.81 5.88 9.30
N ARG A 104 7.76 6.46 8.58
CA ARG A 104 8.88 7.22 9.13
C ARG A 104 8.66 8.71 8.92
N PRO A 105 8.18 9.46 9.94
CA PRO A 105 8.01 10.90 9.84
C PRO A 105 9.33 11.62 9.52
N PRO A 106 9.27 12.85 8.98
CA PRO A 106 10.47 13.62 8.67
C PRO A 106 11.36 13.79 9.90
N SER A 107 12.65 13.53 9.69
CA SER A 107 13.73 13.66 10.67
C SER A 107 14.31 15.08 10.73
N GLY A 108 13.96 15.93 9.75
CA GLY A 108 14.48 17.29 9.59
C GLY A 108 15.82 17.36 8.84
N GLY A 109 16.35 16.21 8.42
CA GLY A 109 17.57 16.12 7.61
C GLY A 109 17.28 15.54 6.23
N LEU A 110 17.74 16.23 5.17
CA LEU A 110 17.50 15.86 3.77
C LEU A 110 17.82 14.38 3.46
N ALA A 111 18.96 13.88 3.93
CA ALA A 111 19.36 12.48 3.71
C ALA A 111 18.47 11.48 4.46
N GLY A 112 18.08 11.81 5.71
CA GLY A 112 17.19 10.98 6.51
C GLY A 112 15.78 10.91 5.91
N ASP A 113 15.28 12.05 5.43
CA ASP A 113 13.95 12.15 4.83
C ASP A 113 13.86 11.42 3.49
N LEU A 114 14.92 11.46 2.67
CA LEU A 114 15.00 10.65 1.45
C LEU A 114 15.08 9.15 1.74
N LEU A 115 15.86 8.75 2.74
CA LEU A 115 15.94 7.35 3.15
C LEU A 115 14.60 6.85 3.68
N ALA A 116 13.92 7.67 4.49
CA ALA A 116 12.58 7.39 5.00
C ALA A 116 11.58 7.23 3.84
N LEU A 117 11.62 8.14 2.87
CA LEU A 117 10.76 8.09 1.70
C LEU A 117 11.01 6.84 0.87
N ARG A 118 12.26 6.52 0.54
CA ARG A 118 12.65 5.27 -0.13
C ARG A 118 12.09 4.05 0.61
N TYR A 119 12.28 3.99 1.92
CA TYR A 119 11.82 2.88 2.75
C TYR A 119 10.30 2.71 2.66
N MET A 120 9.53 3.80 2.72
CA MET A 120 8.06 3.75 2.56
C MET A 120 7.64 3.26 1.17
N LEU A 121 8.37 3.65 0.11
CA LEU A 121 8.07 3.22 -1.25
C LEU A 121 8.28 1.72 -1.44
N GLU A 122 9.41 1.21 -0.93
CA GLU A 122 9.76 -0.21 -1.02
C GLU A 122 8.87 -1.08 -0.14
N ARG A 123 8.52 -0.61 1.07
CA ARG A 123 7.84 -1.43 2.09
C ARG A 123 6.33 -1.36 2.09
N ALA A 124 5.75 -0.35 1.45
CA ALA A 124 4.30 -0.19 1.41
C ALA A 124 3.78 0.22 0.05
N VAL A 125 4.24 1.35 -0.50
CA VAL A 125 3.57 1.93 -1.65
C VAL A 125 3.61 1.00 -2.87
N GLY A 126 4.78 0.50 -3.25
CA GLY A 126 4.90 -0.44 -4.38
C GLY A 126 4.07 -1.71 -4.19
N PRO A 127 4.31 -2.50 -3.13
CA PRO A 127 3.60 -3.77 -2.90
C PRO A 127 2.08 -3.61 -2.78
N ASP A 128 1.61 -2.59 -2.05
CA ASP A 128 0.18 -2.43 -1.79
C ASP A 128 -0.57 -1.81 -2.99
N LEU A 129 0.07 -0.95 -3.80
CA LEU A 129 -0.50 -0.54 -5.08
C LEU A 129 -0.63 -1.71 -6.05
N LEU A 130 0.33 -2.63 -6.02
CA LEU A 130 0.30 -3.79 -6.88
C LEU A 130 -0.86 -4.72 -6.50
N ARG A 131 -1.01 -4.98 -5.20
CA ARG A 131 -2.16 -5.72 -4.66
C ARG A 131 -3.48 -5.06 -5.02
N LEU A 132 -3.59 -3.74 -4.86
CA LEU A 132 -4.79 -2.99 -5.21
C LEU A 132 -5.09 -3.13 -6.71
N SER A 133 -4.09 -2.93 -7.56
CA SER A 133 -4.22 -3.06 -9.02
C SER A 133 -4.63 -4.49 -9.42
N TRP A 134 -4.05 -5.50 -8.77
CA TRP A 134 -4.42 -6.89 -8.98
C TRP A 134 -5.88 -7.15 -8.56
N CYS A 135 -6.30 -6.68 -7.39
CA CYS A 135 -7.69 -6.80 -6.96
C CYS A 135 -8.65 -6.10 -7.93
N SER A 136 -8.33 -4.89 -8.39
CA SER A 136 -9.16 -4.16 -9.36
C SER A 136 -9.32 -4.89 -10.71
N LEU A 137 -8.28 -5.58 -11.16
CA LEU A 137 -8.36 -6.40 -12.37
C LEU A 137 -9.21 -7.66 -12.12
N THR A 138 -8.95 -8.36 -11.02
CA THR A 138 -9.68 -9.59 -10.64
C THR A 138 -11.16 -9.30 -10.45
N SER A 139 -11.52 -8.25 -9.71
CA SER A 139 -12.90 -7.80 -9.51
C SER A 139 -13.62 -7.36 -10.79
N SER A 140 -12.88 -7.18 -11.89
CA SER A 140 -13.43 -6.86 -13.21
C SER A 140 -13.56 -8.11 -14.10
N GLY A 141 -13.48 -9.32 -13.52
CA GLY A 141 -13.53 -10.60 -14.23
C GLY A 141 -12.27 -10.92 -15.05
N ARG A 142 -11.17 -10.18 -14.85
CA ARG A 142 -9.90 -10.46 -15.54
C ARG A 142 -9.09 -11.47 -14.75
N ASN A 143 -8.64 -12.54 -15.41
CA ASN A 143 -7.74 -13.51 -14.79
C ASN A 143 -6.30 -12.97 -14.76
N ALA A 144 -6.00 -12.06 -13.82
CA ALA A 144 -4.65 -11.57 -13.58
C ALA A 144 -3.83 -12.64 -12.84
N PRO A 145 -2.60 -12.98 -13.30
CA PRO A 145 -1.76 -13.92 -12.57
C PRO A 145 -1.49 -13.39 -11.16
N MET A 146 -1.31 -14.29 -10.19
CA MET A 146 -0.93 -13.90 -8.81
C MET A 146 0.58 -13.63 -8.65
N ARG A 147 1.38 -14.03 -9.64
CA ARG A 147 2.84 -13.84 -9.68
C ARG A 147 3.40 -12.51 -10.25
N PRO A 148 2.67 -11.40 -10.45
CA PRO A 148 3.32 -10.15 -10.82
C PRO A 148 3.91 -9.42 -9.60
N MET A 149 3.84 -9.97 -8.37
CA MET A 149 4.40 -9.35 -7.15
C MET A 149 5.92 -9.13 -7.18
N GLU A 150 6.60 -9.60 -8.22
CA GLU A 150 8.06 -9.56 -8.39
C GLU A 150 8.62 -8.22 -8.93
N ALA A 151 7.80 -7.22 -9.22
CA ALA A 151 8.32 -5.95 -9.75
C ALA A 151 8.84 -5.04 -8.63
N GLY A 152 10.16 -5.09 -8.40
CA GLY A 152 10.87 -4.08 -7.63
C GLY A 152 10.59 -2.67 -8.16
N GLY A 153 10.02 -1.83 -7.29
CA GLY A 153 9.74 -0.42 -7.55
C GLY A 153 8.26 -0.11 -7.86
N PRO A 154 7.79 1.12 -7.59
CA PRO A 154 6.39 1.51 -7.77
C PRO A 154 6.01 1.78 -9.24
N PHE A 155 6.94 1.68 -10.21
CA PHE A 155 6.67 1.94 -11.63
C PHE A 155 5.54 1.07 -12.21
N LEU A 156 5.67 -0.26 -12.15
CA LEU A 156 4.67 -1.16 -12.69
C LEU A 156 3.31 -0.98 -11.99
N PRO A 157 3.23 -0.93 -10.65
CA PRO A 157 1.98 -0.67 -9.94
C PRO A 157 1.31 0.67 -10.33
N LEU A 158 2.09 1.73 -10.51
CA LEU A 158 1.57 3.04 -10.94
C LEU A 158 1.03 2.99 -12.37
N MET A 159 1.76 2.37 -13.29
CA MET A 159 1.30 2.16 -14.66
C MET A 159 0.00 1.35 -14.70
N MET A 160 -0.13 0.32 -13.85
CA MET A 160 -1.36 -0.46 -13.75
C MET A 160 -2.52 0.37 -13.19
N LEU A 161 -2.29 1.16 -12.14
CA LEU A 161 -3.30 2.08 -11.62
C LEU A 161 -3.78 3.06 -12.71
N ASP A 162 -2.85 3.72 -13.41
CA ASP A 162 -3.17 4.65 -14.50
C ASP A 162 -3.99 3.98 -15.60
N ARG A 163 -3.61 2.76 -15.97
CA ARG A 163 -4.34 1.97 -16.95
C ARG A 163 -5.76 1.63 -16.48
N THR A 164 -5.92 1.15 -15.25
CA THR A 164 -7.24 0.81 -14.71
C THR A 164 -8.16 2.01 -14.66
N MET A 165 -7.66 3.17 -14.21
CA MET A 165 -8.41 4.43 -14.19
C MET A 165 -8.80 4.89 -15.60
N ALA A 166 -7.87 4.84 -16.57
CA ALA A 166 -8.15 5.22 -17.95
C ALA A 166 -9.16 4.29 -18.65
N GLU A 167 -9.13 3.00 -18.32
CA GLU A 167 -10.07 1.99 -18.83
C GLU A 167 -11.41 1.99 -18.06
N ASN A 168 -11.63 2.89 -17.09
CA ASN A 168 -12.80 2.91 -16.20
C ASN A 168 -13.02 1.58 -15.46
N MET A 169 -11.93 0.95 -15.01
CA MET A 169 -11.95 -0.28 -14.24
C MET A 169 -11.63 -0.03 -12.75
N PRO A 170 -12.37 -0.66 -11.83
CA PRO A 170 -13.56 -1.47 -12.08
C PRO A 170 -14.78 -0.62 -12.48
N PRO A 171 -15.67 -1.12 -13.35
CA PRO A 171 -16.81 -0.34 -13.84
C PRO A 171 -17.87 -0.06 -12.77
N PHE A 172 -17.92 -0.88 -11.71
CA PHE A 172 -18.90 -0.78 -10.63
C PHE A 172 -18.65 0.38 -9.66
N LEU A 173 -17.47 1.01 -9.67
CA LEU A 173 -17.19 2.12 -8.78
C LEU A 173 -18.11 3.31 -9.09
N ASP A 174 -18.71 3.85 -8.04
CA ASP A 174 -19.52 5.06 -8.14
C ASP A 174 -18.66 6.33 -8.25
N GLN A 175 -19.30 7.50 -8.30
CA GLN A 175 -18.60 8.77 -8.44
C GLN A 175 -17.72 9.12 -7.23
N GLU A 176 -18.18 8.87 -6.01
CA GLU A 176 -17.42 9.18 -4.78
C GLU A 176 -16.16 8.31 -4.71
N GLU A 177 -16.28 7.06 -5.13
CA GLU A 177 -15.19 6.09 -5.15
C GLU A 177 -14.17 6.38 -6.24
N ARG A 178 -14.63 6.80 -7.43
CA ARG A 178 -13.76 7.26 -8.51
C ARG A 178 -12.98 8.51 -8.09
N GLU A 179 -13.63 9.44 -7.40
CA GLU A 179 -12.95 10.61 -6.81
C GLU A 179 -11.94 10.19 -5.74
N GLY A 180 -12.25 9.17 -4.94
CA GLY A 180 -11.33 8.55 -3.99
C GLY A 180 -10.08 7.95 -4.66
N MET A 181 -10.25 7.21 -5.74
CA MET A 181 -9.15 6.65 -6.52
C MET A 181 -8.31 7.74 -7.20
N ALA A 182 -8.95 8.81 -7.70
CA ALA A 182 -8.26 9.98 -8.21
C ALA A 182 -7.46 10.71 -7.12
N PHE A 183 -8.01 10.78 -5.90
CA PHE A 183 -7.30 11.32 -4.74
C PHE A 183 -6.05 10.48 -4.39
N LEU A 184 -6.15 9.14 -4.35
CA LEU A 184 -4.98 8.27 -4.20
C LEU A 184 -3.92 8.56 -5.28
N ARG A 185 -4.37 8.71 -6.53
CA ARG A 185 -3.48 8.97 -7.67
C ARG A 185 -2.77 10.32 -7.57
N GLU A 186 -3.44 11.34 -7.06
CA GLU A 186 -2.87 12.66 -6.82
C GLU A 186 -1.85 12.65 -5.67
N GLU A 187 -2.11 11.92 -4.59
CA GLU A 187 -1.15 11.74 -3.49
C GLU A 187 0.13 10.99 -3.93
N LEU A 188 0.02 10.17 -4.97
CA LEU A 188 1.17 9.49 -5.61
C LEU A 188 1.98 10.40 -6.54
N ARG A 189 1.47 11.58 -6.89
CA ARG A 189 2.21 12.59 -7.65
C ARG A 189 3.03 13.42 -6.68
N LEU A 190 4.35 13.42 -6.77
CA LEU A 190 5.19 14.16 -5.81
C LEU A 190 5.38 15.63 -6.20
N SER A 191 5.40 15.92 -7.49
CA SER A 191 5.36 17.27 -8.05
C SER A 191 4.84 17.25 -9.49
N GLU A 192 4.73 18.42 -10.12
CA GLU A 192 4.45 18.48 -11.57
C GLU A 192 5.56 17.86 -12.42
N ARG A 193 6.77 17.71 -11.86
CA ARG A 193 8.00 17.35 -12.59
C ARG A 193 8.59 15.99 -12.20
N ILE A 194 8.15 15.39 -11.11
CA ILE A 194 8.62 14.08 -10.61
C ILE A 194 7.43 13.26 -10.13
N PHE A 195 7.38 12.03 -10.60
CA PHE A 195 6.49 10.99 -10.11
C PHE A 195 7.22 10.07 -9.12
N MET A 196 6.45 9.28 -8.37
CA MET A 196 6.97 8.49 -7.26
C MET A 196 7.85 7.30 -7.70
N ASP A 197 7.66 6.80 -8.92
CA ASP A 197 8.56 5.89 -9.64
C ASP A 197 9.89 6.53 -10.00
N GLU A 198 9.90 7.73 -10.59
CA GLU A 198 11.17 8.43 -10.88
C GLU A 198 11.96 8.70 -9.59
N LEU A 199 11.27 8.99 -8.49
CA LEU A 199 11.91 9.11 -7.18
C LEU A 199 12.48 7.78 -6.70
N ALA A 200 11.71 6.69 -6.79
CA ALA A 200 12.16 5.36 -6.36
C ALA A 200 13.42 4.92 -7.15
N ASP A 201 13.44 5.14 -8.46
CA ASP A 201 14.58 4.86 -9.33
C ASP A 201 15.79 5.72 -8.96
N GLY A 202 15.59 7.02 -8.76
CA GLY A 202 16.66 7.93 -8.34
C GLY A 202 17.25 7.62 -6.96
N LEU A 203 16.46 7.07 -6.04
CA LEU A 203 16.89 6.71 -4.68
C LEU A 203 17.50 5.31 -4.58
N SER A 204 17.12 4.38 -5.46
CA SER A 204 17.60 2.98 -5.46
C SER A 204 18.99 2.84 -6.10
N ALA A 205 19.29 3.63 -7.14
CA ALA A 205 20.52 3.50 -7.93
C ALA A 205 21.73 4.30 -7.43
N GLN A 206 21.69 4.89 -6.22
CA GLN A 206 22.60 5.99 -5.82
C GLN A 206 22.62 7.14 -6.85
N GLY A 207 21.56 7.26 -7.67
CA GLY A 207 21.43 8.23 -8.76
C GLY A 207 21.12 9.65 -8.30
N HIS A 208 21.43 9.97 -7.05
CA HIS A 208 21.22 11.27 -6.46
C HIS A 208 22.53 11.91 -6.02
N ILE A 209 22.65 13.23 -6.22
CA ILE A 209 23.83 14.00 -5.83
C ILE A 209 23.40 15.00 -4.76
N SER A 210 23.97 14.92 -3.57
CA SER A 210 23.75 15.93 -2.52
C SER A 210 24.80 17.03 -2.60
N ARG A 211 24.38 18.29 -2.76
CA ARG A 211 25.28 19.45 -2.82
C ARG A 211 24.61 20.71 -2.27
N HIS A 212 25.28 21.39 -1.33
CA HIS A 212 24.81 22.66 -0.74
C HIS A 212 23.35 22.64 -0.23
N GLY A 213 22.95 21.57 0.47
CA GLY A 213 21.58 21.45 1.01
C GLY A 213 20.50 21.17 -0.04
N ARG A 214 20.90 20.82 -1.27
CA ARG A 214 20.02 20.37 -2.34
C ARG A 214 20.38 18.97 -2.79
N ILE A 215 19.41 18.26 -3.34
CA ILE A 215 19.61 16.98 -4.01
C ILE A 215 19.34 17.12 -5.49
N TRP A 216 20.21 16.55 -6.31
CA TRP A 216 19.87 16.24 -7.68
C TRP A 216 19.30 14.84 -7.73
N ILE A 217 18.20 14.65 -8.45
CA ILE A 217 17.64 13.33 -8.74
C ILE A 217 17.57 13.20 -10.25
N GLY A 218 18.12 12.10 -10.78
CA GLY A 218 17.98 11.76 -12.20
C GLY A 218 16.57 11.29 -12.50
N GLY A 219 16.03 11.68 -13.66
CA GLY A 219 14.73 11.24 -14.14
C GLY A 219 14.85 10.71 -15.55
N MET A 220 14.32 9.51 -15.78
CA MET A 220 14.33 8.88 -17.11
C MET A 220 13.51 9.69 -18.11
N MET A 221 12.39 10.28 -17.66
CA MET A 221 11.50 11.09 -18.49
C MET A 221 11.68 12.59 -18.25
N SER A 222 11.92 13.00 -16.99
CA SER A 222 12.06 14.41 -16.62
C SER A 222 13.45 15.01 -16.88
N GLY A 223 14.47 14.19 -17.21
CA GLY A 223 15.86 14.64 -17.40
C GLY A 223 16.58 15.01 -16.09
N GLY A 224 15.90 14.85 -14.95
CA GLY A 224 16.39 15.13 -13.62
C GLY A 224 16.38 16.61 -13.22
N GLY A 225 16.49 16.87 -11.92
CA GLY A 225 16.36 18.21 -11.36
C GLY A 225 17.02 18.37 -10.00
N TRP A 226 17.24 19.63 -9.59
CA TRP A 226 17.77 19.98 -8.27
C TRP A 226 16.63 20.42 -7.34
N TYR A 227 16.55 19.78 -6.17
CA TYR A 227 15.48 19.98 -5.19
C TYR A 227 16.02 20.39 -3.83
N GLY A 228 15.32 21.30 -3.16
CA GLY A 228 15.64 21.75 -1.80
C GLY A 228 14.90 21.00 -0.71
N SER A 229 15.22 21.30 0.55
CA SER A 229 14.59 20.69 1.72
C SER A 229 13.08 20.88 1.79
N GLU A 230 12.55 22.02 1.33
CA GLU A 230 11.10 22.28 1.31
C GLU A 230 10.35 21.36 0.32
N GLU A 231 10.97 21.06 -0.83
CA GLU A 231 10.41 20.13 -1.79
C GLU A 231 10.39 18.71 -1.24
N VAL A 232 11.51 18.27 -0.64
CA VAL A 232 11.61 16.93 -0.03
C VAL A 232 10.67 16.78 1.17
N ALA A 233 10.47 17.82 1.96
CA ALA A 233 9.50 17.80 3.06
C ALA A 233 8.07 17.58 2.53
N ARG A 234 7.68 18.27 1.44
CA ARG A 234 6.38 18.07 0.78
C ARG A 234 6.23 16.66 0.21
N TRP A 235 7.29 16.11 -0.38
CA TRP A 235 7.28 14.72 -0.87
C TRP A 235 7.14 13.72 0.26
N SER A 236 7.81 13.96 1.39
CA SER A 236 7.73 13.11 2.57
C SER A 236 6.31 13.11 3.15
N GLU A 237 5.67 14.29 3.22
CA GLU A 237 4.28 14.40 3.63
C GLU A 237 3.34 13.62 2.70
N ARG A 238 3.43 13.82 1.38
CA ARG A 238 2.62 13.07 0.40
C ARG A 238 2.88 11.56 0.46
N GLY A 239 4.14 11.16 0.56
CA GLY A 239 4.55 9.77 0.72
C GLY A 239 3.94 9.11 1.96
N LEU A 240 3.92 9.83 3.09
CA LEU A 240 3.28 9.37 4.32
C LEU A 240 1.76 9.23 4.17
N ARG A 241 1.10 10.19 3.49
CA ARG A 241 -0.36 10.13 3.24
C ARG A 241 -0.72 8.92 2.40
N CYS A 242 0.01 8.73 1.30
CA CYS A 242 -0.17 7.59 0.42
C CYS A 242 0.10 6.26 1.14
N CYS A 243 1.22 6.17 1.85
CA CYS A 243 1.58 4.99 2.64
C CYS A 243 0.50 4.66 3.69
N ALA A 244 -0.01 5.66 4.42
CA ALA A 244 -1.08 5.44 5.39
C ALA A 244 -2.38 4.92 4.74
N LEU A 245 -2.71 5.38 3.53
CA LEU A 245 -3.88 4.92 2.80
C LEU A 245 -3.71 3.48 2.28
N LEU A 246 -2.55 3.17 1.71
CA LEU A 246 -2.25 1.84 1.17
C LEU A 246 -2.01 0.79 2.25
N MET A 247 -1.44 1.16 3.40
CA MET A 247 -1.39 0.28 4.55
C MET A 247 -2.80 -0.02 5.09
N ALA A 248 -3.74 0.92 4.99
CA ALA A 248 -5.14 0.66 5.35
C ALA A 248 -5.76 -0.36 4.38
N PHE A 249 -5.47 -0.25 3.08
CA PHE A 249 -5.81 -1.27 2.09
C PHE A 249 -5.21 -2.64 2.44
N ARG A 250 -3.91 -2.71 2.78
CA ARG A 250 -3.26 -3.96 3.21
C ARG A 250 -4.00 -4.63 4.38
N VAL A 251 -4.40 -3.85 5.38
CA VAL A 251 -5.15 -4.38 6.52
C VAL A 251 -6.49 -4.97 6.07
N MET A 252 -7.22 -4.28 5.20
CA MET A 252 -8.48 -4.80 4.65
C MET A 252 -8.25 -6.07 3.82
N PHE A 253 -7.27 -6.05 2.93
CA PHE A 253 -6.90 -7.19 2.10
C PHE A 253 -6.56 -8.43 2.93
N LEU A 254 -5.73 -8.29 3.97
CA LEU A 254 -5.39 -9.39 4.87
C LEU A 254 -6.61 -9.91 5.65
N ALA A 255 -7.54 -9.04 6.02
CA ALA A 255 -8.80 -9.44 6.63
C ALA A 255 -9.67 -10.25 5.64
N SER A 256 -9.78 -9.80 4.39
CA SER A 256 -10.52 -10.50 3.32
C SER A 256 -9.98 -11.91 3.11
N VAL A 257 -8.65 -12.04 2.93
CA VAL A 257 -8.02 -13.36 2.76
C VAL A 257 -8.26 -14.23 4.00
N THR A 258 -8.15 -13.67 5.20
CA THR A 258 -8.36 -14.42 6.45
C THR A 258 -9.80 -14.90 6.59
N GLY A 259 -10.77 -14.07 6.20
CA GLY A 259 -12.19 -14.39 6.24
C GLY A 259 -12.58 -15.48 5.25
N GLU A 260 -12.12 -15.36 3.99
CA GLU A 260 -12.46 -16.30 2.92
C GLU A 260 -11.68 -17.63 2.99
N SER A 261 -10.36 -17.55 3.18
CA SER A 261 -9.49 -18.74 3.08
C SER A 261 -9.15 -19.36 4.44
N GLY A 262 -9.64 -18.75 5.53
CA GLY A 262 -9.31 -19.08 6.91
C GLY A 262 -7.99 -18.46 7.40
N PRO A 263 -7.59 -18.75 8.65
CA PRO A 263 -6.50 -18.04 9.33
C PRO A 263 -5.15 -18.06 8.60
N LEU A 264 -4.51 -16.88 8.49
CA LEU A 264 -3.15 -16.73 7.99
C LEU A 264 -2.12 -17.16 9.06
N ARG A 265 -1.48 -18.32 8.89
CA ARG A 265 -0.43 -18.82 9.81
C ARG A 265 0.93 -18.49 9.23
N VAL A 266 1.48 -17.36 9.66
CA VAL A 266 2.74 -16.83 9.13
C VAL A 266 3.92 -17.55 9.77
N SER A 267 4.78 -18.11 8.93
CA SER A 267 6.06 -18.68 9.34
C SER A 267 7.10 -17.55 9.36
N PHE A 268 7.62 -17.22 10.54
CA PHE A 268 8.77 -16.30 10.65
C PHE A 268 10.07 -17.10 10.51
N PRO A 269 11.07 -16.57 9.78
CA PRO A 269 12.41 -17.14 9.81
C PRO A 269 12.87 -17.24 11.27
N PRO A 270 13.58 -18.32 11.67
CA PRO A 270 14.14 -18.39 13.01
C PRO A 270 15.00 -17.15 13.24
N GLN A 271 14.61 -16.31 14.19
CA GLN A 271 15.49 -15.27 14.68
C GLN A 271 16.66 -15.99 15.32
N GLY A 272 17.87 -15.77 14.79
CA GLY A 272 19.09 -16.30 15.41
C GLY A 272 19.04 -15.98 16.90
N SER A 273 19.19 -17.00 17.72
CA SER A 273 19.33 -16.86 19.16
C SER A 273 20.61 -16.08 19.43
N ASP A 274 20.47 -14.80 19.78
CA ASP A 274 21.51 -14.03 20.47
C ASP A 274 21.72 -14.56 21.90
#